data_AF-A0AAD4JX22-F1
#
_entry.id   AF-A0AAD4JX22-F1
#
_cell.length_a   1.000
_cell.length_b   1.000
_cell.length_c   1.000
_cell.angle_alpha   90.00
_cell.angle_beta   90.00
_cell.angle_gamma   90.00
#
_symmetry.space_group_name_H-M   'P 1'
#
loop_
_entity.id
_entity.type
_entity.pdbx_description
1 polymer ?
#
loop_
_entity_poly.entity_id
_entity_poly.type
_entity_poly.pdbx_seq_one_letter_code
_entity_poly.pdbx_strand_id
1 'polypeptide(L)'
;IFAGQEDSQFIQIQNLRKDIEDQAGNFLREINELQKDLETKDNLCHQLEDQIIIVGESPEFIQMRAQLLDDLKSQEERHLQQTTEFSKQLEAKDKICLEAAQLRERLNLCESCPICMEAWTTDNHRMAALACGHIFGESCLRQSLQRNPLCPECRANASENDIRRLFPR
;
A
#
# COMPACT_ATOMS: atom_id res chain seq x y z
N ILE A 1 -98.56 5.74 -28.16
CA ILE A 1 -97.57 5.06 -27.28
C ILE A 1 -96.15 5.57 -27.54
N PHE A 2 -95.82 6.16 -28.70
CA PHE A 2 -94.45 6.54 -29.07
C PHE A 2 -93.92 7.90 -28.56
N ALA A 3 -94.77 8.84 -28.12
CA ALA A 3 -94.31 10.18 -27.73
C ALA A 3 -93.59 10.26 -26.36
N GLY A 4 -93.81 9.30 -25.44
CA GLY A 4 -93.21 9.34 -24.10
C GLY A 4 -91.79 8.77 -23.99
N GLN A 5 -91.29 8.07 -25.04
CA GLN A 5 -89.95 7.49 -25.04
C GLN A 5 -88.88 8.46 -25.56
N GLU A 6 -89.24 9.35 -26.49
CA GLU A 6 -88.34 10.35 -27.07
C GLU A 6 -87.99 11.46 -26.06
N ASP A 7 -88.96 11.92 -25.27
CA ASP A 7 -88.74 12.92 -24.20
C ASP A 7 -87.84 12.38 -23.07
N SER A 8 -87.98 11.10 -22.71
CA SER A 8 -87.15 10.45 -21.70
C SER A 8 -85.68 10.31 -22.16
N GLN A 9 -85.47 9.95 -23.43
CA GLN A 9 -84.12 9.88 -24.01
C GLN A 9 -83.46 11.25 -24.12
N PHE A 10 -84.22 12.29 -24.48
CA PHE A 10 -83.71 13.66 -24.54
C PHE A 10 -83.25 14.17 -23.16
N ILE A 11 -84.05 13.94 -22.11
CA ILE A 11 -83.68 14.28 -20.73
C ILE A 11 -82.44 13.50 -20.29
N GLN A 12 -82.33 12.22 -20.65
CA GLN A 12 -81.18 11.39 -20.30
C GLN A 12 -79.88 11.85 -20.98
N ILE A 13 -79.96 12.31 -22.24
CA ILE A 13 -78.83 12.91 -22.96
C ILE A 13 -78.44 14.26 -22.34
N GLN A 14 -79.40 15.09 -21.94
CA GLN A 14 -79.11 16.37 -21.27
C GLN A 14 -78.45 16.17 -19.89
N ASN A 15 -78.92 15.20 -19.11
CA ASN A 15 -78.30 14.84 -17.83
C ASN A 15 -76.88 14.30 -18.04
N LEU A 16 -76.69 13.39 -18.99
CA LEU A 16 -75.36 12.86 -19.32
C LEU A 16 -74.40 13.97 -19.78
N ARG A 17 -74.90 14.93 -20.58
CA ARG A 17 -74.12 16.09 -20.99
C ARG A 17 -73.69 16.92 -19.78
N LYS A 18 -74.61 17.20 -18.86
CA LYS A 18 -74.33 17.96 -17.65
C LYS A 18 -73.33 17.22 -16.75
N ASP A 19 -73.47 15.90 -16.60
CA ASP A 19 -72.55 15.07 -15.83
C ASP A 19 -71.13 15.09 -16.44
N ILE A 20 -71.01 15.06 -17.77
CA ILE A 20 -69.73 15.19 -18.49
C ILE A 20 -69.12 16.59 -18.29
N GLU A 21 -69.94 17.65 -18.38
CA GLU A 21 -69.50 19.03 -18.15
C GLU A 21 -69.02 19.23 -16.70
N ASP A 22 -69.74 18.67 -15.72
CA ASP A 22 -69.38 18.70 -14.31
C ASP A 22 -68.11 17.89 -14.03
N GLN A 23 -67.96 16.69 -14.61
CA GLN A 23 -66.74 15.89 -14.51
C GLN A 23 -65.54 16.59 -15.15
N ALA A 24 -65.70 17.16 -16.34
CA ALA A 24 -64.65 17.93 -17.00
C ALA A 24 -64.23 19.14 -16.16
N GLY A 25 -65.20 19.82 -15.52
CA GLY A 25 -64.94 20.90 -14.57
C GLY A 25 -64.14 20.44 -13.35
N ASN A 26 -64.44 19.26 -12.81
CA ASN A 26 -63.69 18.68 -11.68
C ASN A 26 -62.26 18.30 -12.08
N PHE A 27 -62.06 17.65 -13.24
CA PHE A 27 -60.72 17.33 -13.75
C PHE A 27 -59.89 18.58 -14.02
N LEU A 28 -60.51 19.64 -14.57
CA LEU A 28 -59.83 20.93 -14.76
C LEU A 28 -59.37 21.54 -13.44
N ARG A 29 -60.16 21.42 -12.37
CA ARG A 29 -59.73 21.89 -11.04
C ARG A 29 -58.57 21.06 -10.51
N GLU A 30 -58.66 19.74 -10.60
CA GLU A 30 -57.61 18.83 -10.15
C GLU A 30 -56.28 19.05 -10.91
N ILE A 31 -56.34 19.27 -12.23
CA ILE A 31 -55.16 19.63 -13.03
C ILE A 31 -54.54 20.95 -12.56
N ASN A 32 -55.36 21.98 -12.31
CA ASN A 32 -54.86 23.28 -11.84
C ASN A 32 -54.24 23.18 -10.44
N GLU A 33 -54.83 22.38 -9.54
CA GLU A 33 -54.28 22.11 -8.21
C GLU A 33 -52.93 21.38 -8.31
N LEU A 34 -52.84 20.33 -9.14
CA LEU A 34 -51.59 19.61 -9.39
C LEU A 34 -50.51 20.49 -10.01
N GLN A 35 -50.87 21.40 -10.92
CA GLN A 35 -49.93 22.36 -11.51
C GLN A 35 -49.36 23.30 -10.44
N LYS A 36 -50.21 23.82 -9.56
CA LYS A 36 -49.78 24.66 -8.43
C LYS A 36 -48.89 23.90 -7.46
N ASP A 37 -49.19 22.63 -7.19
CA ASP A 37 -48.35 21.76 -6.37
C ASP A 37 -47.00 21.47 -7.03
N LEU A 38 -46.95 21.34 -8.36
CA LEU A 38 -45.70 21.17 -9.10
C LEU A 38 -44.85 22.45 -9.02
N GLU A 39 -45.46 23.61 -9.27
CA GLU A 39 -44.79 24.92 -9.18
C GLU A 39 -44.23 25.17 -7.78
N THR A 40 -44.98 24.82 -6.73
CA THR A 40 -44.49 24.97 -5.34
C THR A 40 -43.33 24.02 -5.03
N LYS A 41 -43.37 22.78 -5.53
CA LYS A 41 -42.24 21.83 -5.42
C LYS A 41 -41.02 22.29 -6.20
N ASP A 42 -41.20 22.82 -7.41
CA ASP A 42 -40.13 23.36 -8.24
C ASP A 42 -39.46 24.56 -7.54
N ASN A 43 -40.27 25.49 -7.00
CA ASN A 43 -39.76 26.61 -6.22
C ASN A 43 -39.01 26.14 -4.95
N LEU A 44 -39.54 25.12 -4.25
CA LEU A 44 -38.86 24.55 -3.09
C LEU A 44 -37.56 23.83 -3.48
N CYS A 45 -37.52 23.16 -4.62
CA CYS A 45 -36.31 22.54 -5.16
C CYS A 45 -35.25 23.60 -5.44
N HIS A 46 -35.60 24.71 -6.10
CA HIS A 46 -34.68 25.83 -6.34
C HIS A 46 -34.21 26.47 -5.02
N GLN A 47 -35.11 26.65 -4.05
CA GLN A 47 -34.73 27.17 -2.72
C GLN A 47 -33.81 26.21 -1.95
N LEU A 48 -34.02 24.90 -2.08
CA LEU A 48 -33.14 23.89 -1.51
C LEU A 48 -31.81 23.84 -2.24
N GLU A 49 -31.78 24.00 -3.57
CA GLU A 49 -30.56 24.13 -4.37
C GLU A 49 -29.74 25.36 -3.96
N ASP A 50 -30.39 26.49 -3.68
CA ASP A 50 -29.75 27.70 -3.16
C ASP A 50 -29.29 27.55 -1.69
N GLN A 51 -29.97 26.71 -0.90
CA GLN A 51 -29.60 26.39 0.50
C GLN A 51 -28.65 25.20 0.63
N ILE A 52 -28.45 24.41 -0.42
CA ILE A 52 -27.33 23.50 -0.55
C ILE A 52 -26.11 24.40 -0.64
N ILE A 53 -25.56 24.71 0.54
CA ILE A 53 -24.14 24.96 0.68
C ILE A 53 -23.52 23.73 0.03
N ILE A 54 -23.05 23.85 -1.21
CA ILE A 54 -22.03 22.94 -1.69
C ILE A 54 -21.05 22.93 -0.51
N VAL A 55 -20.76 21.78 0.08
CA VAL A 55 -19.46 21.62 0.73
C VAL A 55 -18.45 21.67 -0.43
N GLY A 56 -18.41 22.80 -1.12
CA GLY A 56 -17.52 23.15 -2.16
C GLY A 56 -16.32 23.47 -1.34
N GLU A 57 -15.43 22.48 -1.24
CA GLU A 57 -14.07 22.74 -0.83
C GLU A 57 -13.67 24.07 -1.47
N SER A 58 -13.28 25.06 -0.65
CA SER A 58 -12.88 26.34 -1.22
C SER A 58 -11.80 26.07 -2.28
N PRO A 59 -11.67 26.90 -3.33
CA PRO A 59 -10.67 26.69 -4.37
C PRO A 59 -9.27 26.41 -3.80
N GLU A 60 -8.95 27.02 -2.64
CA GLU A 60 -7.74 26.80 -1.87
C GLU A 60 -7.63 25.36 -1.31
N PHE A 61 -8.70 24.77 -0.80
CA PHE A 61 -8.71 23.38 -0.32
C PHE A 61 -8.58 22.36 -1.47
N ILE A 62 -9.22 22.62 -2.61
CA ILE A 62 -9.07 21.78 -3.81
C ILE A 62 -7.62 21.82 -4.30
N GLN A 63 -7.03 23.01 -4.34
CA GLN A 63 -5.65 23.21 -4.73
C GLN A 63 -4.68 22.55 -3.75
N MET A 64 -4.90 22.69 -2.44
CA MET A 64 -4.07 22.08 -1.41
C MET A 64 -4.12 20.54 -1.46
N ARG A 65 -5.31 19.96 -1.70
CA ARG A 65 -5.45 18.51 -1.89
C ARG A 65 -4.76 18.02 -3.16
N ALA A 66 -4.89 18.75 -4.26
CA ALA A 66 -4.21 18.41 -5.51
C ALA A 66 -2.68 18.43 -5.35
N GLN A 67 -2.14 19.45 -4.67
CA GLN A 67 -0.72 19.53 -4.35
C GLN A 67 -0.28 18.36 -3.47
N LEU A 68 -1.02 18.06 -2.40
CA LEU A 68 -0.69 16.95 -1.51
C LEU A 68 -0.67 15.60 -2.24
N LEU A 69 -1.60 15.39 -3.17
CA LEU A 69 -1.63 14.19 -4.00
C LEU A 69 -0.43 14.10 -4.95
N ASP A 70 0.02 15.22 -5.51
CA ASP A 70 1.20 15.27 -6.38
C ASP A 70 2.49 15.01 -5.60
N ASP A 71 2.60 15.60 -4.40
CA ASP A 71 3.73 15.39 -3.49
C ASP A 71 3.82 13.92 -3.04
N LEU A 72 2.67 13.31 -2.69
CA LEU A 72 2.60 11.90 -2.29
C LEU A 72 3.02 10.97 -3.45
N LYS A 73 2.54 11.22 -4.67
CA LYS A 73 2.94 10.46 -5.86
C LYS A 73 4.45 10.60 -6.14
N SER A 74 4.96 11.82 -6.08
CA SER A 74 6.38 12.11 -6.25
C SER A 74 7.25 11.46 -5.16
N GLN A 75 6.73 11.35 -3.94
CA GLN A 75 7.39 10.64 -2.85
C GLN A 75 7.40 9.12 -3.09
N GLU A 76 6.26 8.55 -3.48
CA GLU A 76 6.14 7.12 -3.79
C GLU A 76 7.10 6.71 -4.92
N GLU A 77 7.18 7.50 -5.99
CA GLU A 77 8.09 7.26 -7.11
C GLU A 77 9.56 7.26 -6.66
N ARG A 78 9.96 8.24 -5.83
CA ARG A 78 11.31 8.28 -5.25
C ARG A 78 11.62 7.04 -4.42
N HIS A 79 10.69 6.59 -3.58
CA HIS A 79 10.89 5.39 -2.77
C HIS A 79 10.97 4.12 -3.62
N LEU A 80 10.15 4.01 -4.67
CA LEU A 80 10.21 2.89 -5.60
C LEU A 80 11.56 2.85 -6.33
N GLN A 81 12.05 4.00 -6.81
CA GLN A 81 13.37 4.10 -7.43
C GLN A 81 14.49 3.71 -6.47
N GLN A 82 14.48 4.19 -5.23
CA GLN A 82 15.46 3.80 -4.21
C GLN A 82 15.43 2.30 -3.91
N THR A 83 14.24 1.73 -3.75
CA THR A 83 14.07 0.31 -3.43
C THR A 83 14.58 -0.58 -4.57
N THR A 84 14.26 -0.23 -5.81
CA THR A 84 14.73 -0.99 -6.99
C THR A 84 16.25 -0.90 -7.16
N GLU A 85 16.85 0.26 -6.89
CA GLU A 85 18.30 0.42 -6.93
C GLU A 85 19.00 -0.40 -5.84
N PHE A 86 18.52 -0.34 -4.59
CA PHE A 86 19.06 -1.19 -3.52
C PHE A 86 18.90 -2.69 -3.82
N SER A 87 17.78 -3.11 -4.42
CA SER A 87 17.57 -4.49 -4.84
C SER A 87 18.63 -4.94 -5.85
N LYS A 88 18.89 -4.14 -6.89
CA LYS A 88 19.94 -4.44 -7.89
C LYS A 88 21.33 -4.53 -7.27
N GLN A 89 21.65 -3.64 -6.32
CA GLN A 89 22.92 -3.67 -5.60
C GLN A 89 23.06 -4.94 -4.76
N LEU A 90 21.99 -5.37 -4.09
CA LEU A 90 21.98 -6.63 -3.34
C LEU A 90 22.19 -7.83 -4.26
N GLU A 91 21.47 -7.91 -5.38
CA GLU A 91 21.65 -8.98 -6.37
C GLU A 91 23.09 -9.06 -6.90
N ALA A 92 23.70 -7.91 -7.19
CA ALA A 92 25.10 -7.85 -7.63
C ALA A 92 26.06 -8.32 -6.52
N LYS A 93 25.82 -7.92 -5.27
CA LYS A 93 26.62 -8.34 -4.12
C LYS A 93 26.48 -9.84 -3.84
N ASP A 94 25.26 -10.38 -3.95
CA ASP A 94 24.98 -11.81 -3.75
C ASP A 94 25.70 -12.66 -4.79
N LYS A 95 25.74 -12.22 -6.05
CA LYS A 95 26.52 -12.87 -7.10
C LYS A 95 28.01 -12.95 -6.76
N ILE A 96 28.59 -11.84 -6.28
CA ILE A 96 30.00 -11.80 -5.86
C ILE A 96 30.26 -12.75 -4.68
N CYS A 97 29.37 -12.75 -3.68
CA CYS A 97 29.48 -13.65 -2.53
C CYS A 97 29.41 -15.13 -2.94
N LEU A 98 28.52 -15.47 -3.89
CA LEU A 98 28.39 -16.83 -4.41
C LEU A 98 29.65 -17.26 -5.16
N GLU A 99 30.19 -16.40 -6.04
CA GLU A 99 31.43 -16.67 -6.77
C GLU A 99 32.62 -16.83 -5.81
N ALA A 100 32.71 -15.99 -4.77
CA ALA A 100 33.73 -16.09 -3.75
C ALA A 100 33.61 -17.38 -2.92
N ALA A 101 32.40 -17.81 -2.56
CA ALA A 101 32.16 -19.07 -1.85
C ALA A 101 32.59 -20.28 -2.69
N GLN A 102 32.19 -20.32 -3.98
CA GLN A 102 32.59 -21.37 -4.91
C GLN A 102 34.10 -21.42 -5.15
N LEU A 103 34.78 -20.27 -5.15
CA LEU A 103 36.23 -20.23 -5.25
C LEU A 103 36.89 -20.75 -3.96
N ARG A 104 36.37 -20.37 -2.79
CA ARG A 104 36.86 -20.85 -1.49
C ARG A 104 36.74 -22.36 -1.35
N GLU A 105 35.63 -22.94 -1.81
CA GLU A 105 35.44 -24.39 -1.85
C GLU A 105 36.45 -25.06 -2.79
N ARG A 106 36.60 -24.56 -4.03
CA ARG A 106 37.59 -25.10 -5.00
C ARG A 106 39.03 -25.07 -4.49
N LEU A 107 39.36 -24.09 -3.66
CA LEU A 107 40.71 -23.91 -3.10
C LEU A 107 40.86 -24.48 -1.67
N ASN A 108 39.83 -25.14 -1.12
CA ASN A 108 39.81 -25.62 0.27
C ASN A 108 40.20 -24.54 1.32
N LEU A 109 39.92 -23.28 1.01
CA LEU A 109 40.20 -22.13 1.90
C LEU A 109 39.30 -22.12 3.15
N CYS A 110 38.20 -22.88 3.12
CA CYS A 110 37.31 -23.12 4.27
C CYS A 110 37.96 -24.03 5.33
N GLU A 111 38.92 -24.86 4.92
CA GLU A 111 39.50 -25.91 5.74
C GLU A 111 40.88 -25.57 6.29
N SER A 112 41.36 -24.33 6.08
CA SER A 112 42.71 -23.91 6.46
C SER A 112 42.76 -22.64 7.30
N CYS A 113 43.79 -22.55 8.14
CA CYS A 113 44.03 -21.40 8.97
C CYS A 113 44.58 -20.22 8.16
N PRO A 114 43.98 -19.02 8.24
CA PRO A 114 44.49 -17.87 7.47
C PRO A 114 45.84 -17.34 7.98
N ILE A 115 46.32 -17.78 9.15
CA ILE A 115 47.64 -17.39 9.69
C ILE A 115 48.76 -18.24 9.08
N CYS A 116 48.62 -19.58 9.05
CA CYS A 116 49.67 -20.49 8.57
C CYS A 116 49.35 -21.15 7.23
N MET A 117 48.12 -21.01 6.72
CA MET A 117 47.59 -21.65 5.51
C MET A 117 47.54 -23.18 5.56
N GLU A 118 47.62 -23.78 6.75
CA GLU A 118 47.54 -25.24 6.96
C GLU A 118 46.12 -25.68 7.34
N ALA A 119 45.79 -26.96 7.11
CA ALA A 119 44.49 -27.51 7.41
C ALA A 119 44.19 -27.59 8.92
N TRP A 120 42.92 -27.48 9.29
CA TRP A 120 42.49 -27.62 10.69
C TRP A 120 42.75 -29.03 11.24
N THR A 121 43.16 -29.10 12.50
CA THR A 121 43.37 -30.37 13.21
C THR A 121 42.39 -30.53 14.38
N THR A 122 42.32 -31.73 14.97
CA THR A 122 41.48 -32.01 16.14
C THR A 122 42.14 -31.63 17.47
N ASP A 123 43.42 -31.26 17.45
CA ASP A 123 44.25 -31.07 18.64
C ASP A 123 44.42 -29.57 19.02
N ASN A 124 45.64 -29.04 18.89
CA ASN A 124 46.03 -27.68 19.23
C ASN A 124 45.79 -26.70 18.07
N HIS A 125 45.72 -27.19 16.83
CA HIS A 125 45.43 -26.38 15.64
C HIS A 125 43.97 -26.52 15.18
N ARG A 126 43.05 -26.73 16.14
CA ARG A 126 41.61 -26.73 15.89
C ARG A 126 41.04 -25.34 15.66
N MET A 127 39.88 -25.28 15.02
CA MET A 127 39.14 -24.04 14.80
C MET A 127 38.77 -23.34 16.11
N ALA A 128 39.12 -22.07 16.21
CA ALA A 128 38.70 -21.17 17.28
C ALA A 128 38.37 -19.78 16.71
N ALA A 129 37.32 -19.16 17.23
CA ALA A 129 36.89 -17.82 16.86
C ALA A 129 37.26 -16.80 17.93
N LEU A 130 37.55 -15.57 17.50
CA LEU A 130 37.57 -14.40 18.38
C LEU A 130 36.15 -13.83 18.57
N ALA A 131 35.98 -12.94 19.55
CA ALA A 131 34.73 -12.21 19.77
C ALA A 131 34.25 -11.42 18.53
N CYS A 132 35.16 -11.02 17.64
CA CYS A 132 34.83 -10.35 16.38
C CYS A 132 34.31 -11.31 15.28
N GLY A 133 34.28 -12.62 15.53
CA GLY A 133 33.75 -13.63 14.59
C GLY A 133 34.76 -14.23 13.62
N HIS A 134 36.00 -13.74 13.56
CA HIS A 134 37.05 -14.32 12.70
C HIS A 134 37.59 -15.62 13.30
N ILE A 135 37.85 -16.60 12.42
CA ILE A 135 38.23 -17.98 12.77
C ILE A 135 39.68 -18.24 12.41
N PHE A 136 40.40 -18.87 13.33
CA PHE A 136 41.82 -19.20 13.23
C PHE A 136 42.11 -20.55 13.91
N GLY A 137 43.34 -21.02 13.81
CA GLY A 137 43.79 -22.24 14.49
C GLY A 137 44.18 -21.83 15.90
N GLU A 138 43.70 -22.53 16.92
CA GLU A 138 43.87 -22.09 18.32
C GLU A 138 45.34 -21.81 18.67
N SER A 139 46.26 -22.68 18.25
CA SER A 139 47.71 -22.51 18.46
C SER A 139 48.26 -21.25 17.77
N CYS A 140 47.92 -21.02 16.51
CA CYS A 140 48.34 -19.85 15.74
C CYS A 140 47.74 -18.56 16.29
N LEU A 141 46.48 -18.61 16.71
CA LEU A 141 45.81 -17.45 17.31
C LEU A 141 46.47 -17.04 18.62
N ARG A 142 46.74 -18.00 19.53
CA ARG A 142 47.47 -17.72 20.78
C ARG A 142 48.83 -17.10 20.51
N GLN A 143 49.60 -17.67 19.58
CA GLN A 143 50.92 -17.14 19.22
C GLN A 143 50.83 -15.72 18.63
N SER A 144 49.79 -15.44 17.84
CA SER A 144 49.56 -14.12 17.26
C SER A 144 49.21 -13.09 18.35
N LEU A 145 48.30 -13.42 19.25
CA LEU A 145 47.87 -12.52 20.34
C LEU A 145 48.98 -12.21 21.34
N GLN A 146 49.93 -13.13 21.53
CA GLN A 146 51.14 -12.87 22.32
C GLN A 146 52.03 -11.79 21.69
N ARG A 147 52.02 -11.66 20.37
CA ARG A 147 52.80 -10.64 19.64
C ARG A 147 52.04 -9.33 19.50
N ASN A 148 50.74 -9.40 19.23
CA ASN A 148 49.89 -8.23 19.02
C ASN A 148 48.46 -8.52 19.50
N PRO A 149 47.90 -7.78 20.47
CA PRO A 149 46.55 -8.01 21.02
C PRO A 149 45.43 -7.51 20.08
N LEU A 150 45.56 -7.79 18.78
CA LEU A 150 44.62 -7.41 17.73
C LEU A 150 44.29 -8.64 16.87
N CYS A 151 43.06 -8.70 16.36
CA CYS A 151 42.66 -9.68 15.36
C CYS A 151 43.54 -9.57 14.09
N PRO A 152 44.13 -10.66 13.58
CA PRO A 152 44.94 -10.64 12.35
C PRO A 152 44.19 -10.15 11.10
N GLU A 153 42.87 -10.31 11.06
CA GLU A 153 42.03 -9.94 9.90
C GLU A 153 41.47 -8.51 10.00
N CYS A 154 40.73 -8.21 11.07
CA CYS A 154 40.02 -6.93 11.19
C CYS A 154 40.65 -5.92 12.16
N ARG A 155 41.74 -6.30 12.85
CA ARG A 155 42.44 -5.47 13.84
C ARG A 155 41.60 -5.01 15.03
N ALA A 156 40.46 -5.65 15.31
CA ALA A 156 39.74 -5.45 16.57
C ALA A 156 40.58 -5.93 17.75
N ASN A 157 40.47 -5.26 18.91
CA ASN A 157 41.13 -5.71 20.14
C ASN A 157 40.73 -7.15 20.48
N ALA A 158 41.72 -7.96 20.83
CA ALA A 158 41.54 -9.36 21.14
C ALA A 158 42.54 -9.80 22.21
N SER A 159 42.07 -10.65 23.12
CA SER A 159 42.87 -11.27 24.18
C SER A 159 42.71 -12.78 24.15
N GLU A 160 43.60 -13.52 24.84
CA GLU A 160 43.47 -14.98 24.92
C GLU A 160 42.13 -15.43 25.54
N ASN A 161 41.51 -14.58 26.36
CA ASN A 161 40.20 -14.87 26.96
C ASN A 161 39.04 -14.78 25.96
N ASP A 162 39.26 -14.13 24.81
CA ASP A 162 38.26 -13.98 23.75
C ASP A 162 38.23 -15.20 22.80
N ILE A 163 39.14 -16.15 22.97
CA ILE A 163 39.27 -17.34 22.14
C ILE A 163 38.16 -18.34 22.50
N ARG A 164 37.26 -18.59 21.54
CA ARG A 164 36.17 -19.57 21.66
C ARG A 164 36.39 -20.72 20.69
N ARG A 165 36.60 -21.93 21.21
CA ARG A 165 36.76 -23.15 20.40
C ARG A 165 35.45 -23.47 19.68
N LEU A 166 35.55 -23.81 18.40
CA LEU A 166 34.43 -24.26 17.59
C LEU A 166 34.48 -25.78 17.47
N PHE A 167 33.32 -26.42 17.63
CA PHE A 167 33.16 -27.86 17.45
C PHE A 167 32.28 -28.07 16.21
N PRO A 168 32.83 -28.59 15.10
CA PRO A 168 32.03 -28.95 13.93
C PRO A 168 31.00 -30.03 14.32
N ARG A 169 29.83 -29.97 13.69
CA ARG A 169 28.68 -30.86 13.97
C ARG A 169 28.70 -32.10 13.11
#